data_AF-A0A3B8ZVW0-F1
#
_entry.id   AF-A0A3B8ZVW0-F1
#
_cell.length_a   1.000
_cell.length_b   1.000
_cell.length_c   1.000
_cell.angle_alpha   90.00
_cell.angle_beta   90.00
_cell.angle_gamma   90.00
#
_symmetry.space_group_name_H-M   'P 1'
#
loop_
_entity.id
_entity.type
_entity.pdbx_description
1 polymer ?
#
loop_
_entity_poly.entity_id
_entity_poly.type
_entity_poly.pdbx_seq_one_letter_code
_entity_poly.pdbx_strand_id
1 'polypeptide(L)'
;AHPPFITSDRRLLTQMVEIFAGMGLDGLEAWNCGADNLTVDQTITLARRQGLIVTGGTDFHGTDGEKMIFGGVRGNLRIPYRCVEEIRERCQQRQGER
;
A
#
# COMPACT_ATOMS: atom_id res chain seq x y z
N ALA A 1 3.57 -1.81 -6.53
CA ALA A 1 2.37 -1.32 -5.84
C ALA A 1 1.28 -2.38 -5.95
N HIS A 2 0.10 -2.13 -5.40
CA HIS A 2 -1.13 -2.93 -5.49
C HIS A 2 -0.88 -4.45 -5.34
N PRO A 3 -0.36 -4.90 -4.16
CA PRO A 3 0.08 -6.28 -3.93
C PRO A 3 -0.91 -7.39 -4.29
N PRO A 4 -2.25 -7.21 -4.11
CA PRO A 4 -3.23 -8.22 -4.51
C PRO A 4 -3.18 -8.63 -5.99
N PHE A 5 -2.68 -7.76 -6.86
CA PHE A 5 -2.53 -8.04 -8.29
C PHE A 5 -1.19 -8.71 -8.65
N ILE A 6 -0.26 -8.86 -7.69
CA ILE A 6 1.02 -9.57 -7.90
C ILE A 6 0.81 -11.07 -7.72
N THR A 7 0.18 -11.46 -6.62
CA THR A 7 -0.15 -12.86 -6.33
C THR A 7 -1.26 -12.93 -5.28
N SER A 8 -2.15 -13.91 -5.44
CA SER A 8 -3.14 -14.27 -4.41
C SER A 8 -2.53 -15.14 -3.30
N ASP A 9 -1.34 -15.72 -3.52
CA ASP A 9 -0.63 -16.51 -2.51
C ASP A 9 0.02 -15.59 -1.47
N ARG A 10 -0.56 -15.61 -0.26
CA ARG A 10 -0.11 -14.79 0.87
C ARG A 10 1.27 -15.16 1.39
N ARG A 11 1.68 -16.43 1.30
CA ARG A 11 2.99 -16.86 1.76
C ARG A 11 4.06 -16.32 0.84
N LEU A 12 3.84 -16.45 -0.47
CA LEU A 12 4.73 -15.88 -1.47
C LEU A 12 4.82 -14.35 -1.33
N LEU A 13 3.68 -13.68 -1.15
CA LEU A 13 3.68 -12.23 -0.94
C LEU A 13 4.51 -11.83 0.29
N THR A 14 4.36 -12.55 1.40
CA THR A 14 5.12 -12.30 2.63
C THR A 14 6.63 -12.42 2.40
N GLN A 15 7.06 -13.50 1.74
CA GLN A 15 8.47 -13.73 1.41
C GLN A 15 9.04 -12.63 0.50
N MET A 16 8.28 -12.19 -0.51
CA MET A 16 8.70 -11.09 -1.38
C MET A 16 8.87 -9.79 -0.60
N VAL A 17 7.93 -9.47 0.29
CA VAL A 17 8.01 -8.25 1.11
C VAL A 17 9.19 -8.31 2.07
N GLU A 18 9.49 -9.47 2.68
CA GLU A 18 10.67 -9.68 3.52
C GLU A 18 11.98 -9.43 2.76
N ILE A 19 12.11 -10.01 1.56
CA ILE A 19 13.28 -9.82 0.70
C ILE A 19 13.43 -8.34 0.34
N PHE A 20 12.37 -7.69 -0.12
CA PHE A 20 12.42 -6.28 -0.53
C PHE A 20 12.65 -5.33 0.64
N ALA A 21 12.10 -5.62 1.83
CA ALA A 21 12.42 -4.86 3.05
C ALA A 21 13.93 -4.93 3.35
N GLY A 22 14.53 -6.11 3.24
CA GLY A 22 16.00 -6.28 3.36
C GLY A 22 16.82 -5.54 2.30
N MET A 23 16.23 -5.26 1.13
CA MET A 23 16.85 -4.47 0.07
C MET A 23 16.61 -2.95 0.22
N GLY A 24 15.90 -2.53 1.27
CA GLY A 24 15.62 -1.11 1.53
C GLY A 24 14.29 -0.62 0.96
N LEU A 25 13.29 -1.49 0.79
CA LEU A 25 11.91 -1.06 0.53
C LEU A 25 11.40 -0.19 1.70
N ASP A 26 10.70 0.90 1.38
CA ASP A 26 10.21 1.81 2.41
C ASP A 26 8.78 1.54 2.87
N GLY A 27 7.91 1.11 1.96
CA GLY A 27 6.48 1.08 2.20
C GLY A 27 5.74 0.05 1.38
N LEU A 28 4.52 -0.26 1.82
CA LEU A 28 3.62 -1.22 1.21
C LEU A 28 2.22 -0.60 1.06
N GLU A 29 1.63 -0.76 -0.13
CA GLU A 29 0.29 -0.27 -0.41
C GLU A 29 -0.77 -1.23 0.14
N ALA A 30 -1.46 -0.82 1.20
CA ALA A 30 -2.53 -1.59 1.81
C ALA A 30 -3.90 -1.22 1.25
N TRP A 31 -4.12 0.07 0.99
CA TRP A 31 -5.39 0.59 0.51
C TRP A 31 -5.37 0.70 -1.01
N ASN A 32 -6.06 -0.21 -1.70
CA ASN A 32 -6.22 -0.17 -3.15
C ASN A 32 -7.60 -0.71 -3.54
N CYS A 33 -8.00 -0.48 -4.79
CA CYS A 33 -9.34 -0.82 -5.29
C CYS A 33 -9.64 -2.32 -5.34
N GLY A 34 -8.62 -3.17 -5.33
CA GLY A 34 -8.74 -4.62 -5.28
C GLY A 34 -8.71 -5.20 -3.87
N ALA A 35 -8.50 -4.39 -2.83
CA ALA A 35 -8.40 -4.85 -1.45
C ALA A 35 -9.74 -4.75 -0.71
N ASP A 36 -10.19 -5.85 -0.13
CA ASP A 36 -11.24 -5.86 0.88
C ASP A 36 -10.67 -5.51 2.27
N ASN A 37 -11.54 -5.31 3.27
CA ASN A 37 -11.11 -4.95 4.63
C ASN A 37 -10.13 -5.97 5.23
N LEU A 38 -10.33 -7.27 4.97
CA LEU A 38 -9.43 -8.32 5.43
C LEU A 38 -8.05 -8.17 4.79
N THR A 39 -8.02 -7.89 3.48
CA THR A 39 -6.78 -7.69 2.73
C THR A 39 -6.03 -6.47 3.20
N VAL A 40 -6.72 -5.36 3.47
CA VAL A 40 -6.14 -4.16 4.04
C VAL A 40 -5.49 -4.48 5.39
N ASP A 41 -6.22 -5.11 6.30
CA ASP A 41 -5.75 -5.36 7.68
C ASP A 41 -4.54 -6.31 7.71
N GLN A 42 -4.57 -7.36 6.87
CA GLN A 42 -3.43 -8.26 6.68
C GLN A 42 -2.21 -7.56 6.10
N THR A 43 -2.42 -6.67 5.11
CA THR A 43 -1.32 -5.95 4.45
C THR A 43 -0.70 -4.91 5.39
N ILE A 44 -1.52 -4.22 6.18
CA ILE A 44 -1.04 -3.33 7.26
C ILE A 44 -0.22 -4.14 8.27
N THR A 45 -0.72 -5.28 8.72
CA THR A 45 -0.01 -6.14 9.68
C THR A 45 1.35 -6.58 9.14
N LEU A 46 1.41 -6.99 7.87
CA LEU A 46 2.66 -7.37 7.22
C LEU A 46 3.62 -6.18 7.12
N ALA A 47 3.15 -5.02 6.68
CA ALA A 47 3.97 -3.80 6.58
C ALA A 47 4.61 -3.45 7.93
N ARG A 48 3.81 -3.46 9.01
CA ARG A 48 4.30 -3.14 10.36
C ARG A 48 5.30 -4.16 10.90
N ARG A 49 5.10 -5.45 10.63
CA ARG A 49 6.07 -6.50 11.01
C ARG A 49 7.44 -6.31 10.35
N GLN A 50 7.46 -5.74 9.13
CA GLN A 50 8.67 -5.53 8.35
C GLN A 50 9.24 -4.10 8.49
N GLY A 51 8.71 -3.26 9.38
CA GLY A 51 9.17 -1.88 9.57
C GLY A 51 8.84 -0.93 8.40
N LEU A 52 7.88 -1.31 7.55
CA LEU A 52 7.47 -0.56 6.37
C LEU A 52 6.35 0.44 6.72
N ILE A 53 6.35 1.57 6.01
CA ILE A 53 5.21 2.51 6.04
C ILE A 53 4.03 1.96 5.25
N VAL A 54 2.82 2.42 5.57
CA VAL A 54 1.62 2.03 4.83
C VAL A 54 1.22 3.13 3.86
N THR A 55 0.89 2.74 2.62
CA THR A 55 0.42 3.65 1.58
C THR A 55 -0.94 3.22 1.03
N GLY A 56 -1.53 4.08 0.20
CA GLY A 56 -2.80 3.83 -0.44
C GLY A 56 -2.98 4.66 -1.70
N GLY A 57 -3.73 4.12 -2.66
CA GLY A 57 -4.00 4.75 -3.94
C GLY A 57 -5.26 4.19 -4.59
N THR A 58 -5.95 5.03 -5.35
CA THR A 58 -7.10 4.59 -6.16
C THR A 58 -6.68 3.93 -7.47
N ASP A 59 -5.42 4.05 -7.87
CA ASP A 59 -4.90 3.53 -9.15
C ASP A 59 -5.78 3.93 -10.35
N PHE A 60 -6.11 5.23 -10.42
CA PHE A 60 -7.07 5.76 -11.39
C PHE A 60 -6.39 6.03 -12.74
N HIS A 61 -6.86 5.37 -13.81
CA HIS A 61 -6.31 5.46 -15.18
C HIS A 61 -7.24 6.12 -16.21
N GLY A 62 -8.33 6.78 -15.78
CA GLY A 62 -9.30 7.43 -16.66
C GLY A 62 -10.65 6.71 -16.73
N THR A 63 -11.64 7.34 -17.37
CA THR A 63 -13.02 6.83 -17.49
C THR A 63 -13.19 5.92 -18.70
N ASP A 64 -12.56 4.75 -18.68
CA ASP A 64 -12.95 3.68 -19.58
C ASP A 64 -14.02 2.83 -18.89
N GLY A 65 -15.27 3.05 -19.30
CA GLY A 65 -16.34 2.07 -19.15
C GLY A 65 -17.14 2.06 -17.85
N GLU A 66 -16.56 2.09 -16.65
CA GLU A 66 -17.38 1.94 -15.42
C GLU A 66 -16.88 2.72 -14.20
N LYS A 67 -17.67 3.74 -13.81
CA LYS A 67 -17.91 4.19 -12.42
C LYS A 67 -16.69 4.29 -11.47
N MET A 68 -15.65 5.01 -11.87
CA MET A 68 -14.55 5.39 -10.98
C MET A 68 -14.59 6.92 -10.79
N ILE A 69 -14.87 7.40 -9.57
CA ILE A 69 -14.94 8.83 -9.26
C ILE A 69 -13.55 9.27 -8.79
N PHE A 70 -13.10 10.45 -9.23
CA PHE A 70 -11.89 11.07 -8.71
C PHE A 70 -11.96 11.18 -7.18
N GLY A 71 -10.97 10.63 -6.47
CA GLY A 71 -10.94 10.64 -5.00
C GLY A 71 -11.87 9.63 -4.32
N GLY A 72 -12.49 8.72 -5.08
CA GLY A 72 -13.32 7.65 -4.51
C GLY A 72 -13.67 6.58 -5.54
N VAL A 73 -13.17 5.37 -5.33
CA VAL A 73 -13.65 4.20 -6.07
C VAL A 73 -14.88 3.65 -5.37
N ARG A 74 -15.79 3.08 -6.14
CA ARG A 74 -17.00 2.42 -5.66
C ARG A 74 -16.63 1.36 -4.63
N GLY A 75 -16.71 1.70 -3.34
CA GLY A 75 -16.19 0.89 -2.24
C GLY A 75 -15.68 1.80 -1.12
N ASN A 76 -15.65 1.31 0.11
CA ASN A 76 -15.31 2.06 1.34
C ASN A 76 -13.81 2.43 1.43
N LEU A 77 -13.16 2.83 0.32
CA LEU A 77 -11.73 3.13 0.26
C LEU A 77 -11.44 4.48 0.93
N ARG A 78 -11.43 4.47 2.27
CA ARG A 78 -11.10 5.62 3.10
C ARG A 78 -9.64 5.53 3.53
N ILE A 79 -8.75 5.99 2.65
CA ILE A 79 -7.30 6.02 2.93
C ILE A 79 -7.05 7.02 4.07
N PRO A 80 -6.47 6.59 5.21
CA PRO A 80 -6.16 7.49 6.31
C PRO A 80 -5.08 8.50 5.91
N TYR A 81 -5.25 9.77 6.29
CA TYR A 81 -4.24 10.82 6.05
C TYR A 81 -2.88 10.49 6.70
N ARG A 82 -2.88 9.65 7.73
CA ARG A 82 -1.68 9.06 8.33
C ARG A 82 -0.71 8.44 7.32
N CYS A 83 -1.21 7.88 6.20
CA CYS A 83 -0.34 7.38 5.15
C CYS A 83 0.55 8.50 4.57
N VAL A 84 0.00 9.71 4.41
CA VAL A 84 0.75 10.90 3.95
C VAL A 84 1.76 11.36 5.00
N GLU A 85 1.38 11.33 6.28
CA GLU A 85 2.27 11.68 7.39
C GLU A 85 3.48 10.73 7.43
N GLU A 86 3.25 9.42 7.37
CA GLU A 86 4.31 8.41 7.36
C GLU A 86 5.24 8.54 6.13
N ILE A 87 4.69 8.87 4.95
CA ILE A 87 5.51 9.15 3.75
C ILE A 87 6.40 10.36 4.00
N ARG A 88 5.87 11.45 4.56
CA ARG A 88 6.65 12.66 4.84
C ARG A 88 7.77 12.39 5.85
N GLU A 89 7.47 11.70 6.94
CA GLU A 89 8.44 11.32 7.96
C GLU A 89 9.55 10.44 7.37
N ARG A 90 9.19 9.43 6.56
CA ARG A 90 10.17 8.55 5.91
C ARG A 90 11.06 9.29 4.92
N CYS A 91 10.50 10.20 4.13
CA CYS A 91 11.29 11.04 3.22
C CYS A 91 12.30 11.91 3.97
N GLN A 92 11.92 12.48 5.12
CA GLN A 92 12.84 13.27 5.95
C GLN A 92 13.97 12.41 6.53
N GLN A 93 13.66 11.21 7.04
CA GLN A 93 14.66 10.27 7.54
C GLN A 93 15.71 9.93 6.47
N ARG A 94 15.25 9.57 5.26
CA ARG A 94 16.13 9.24 4.12
C ARG A 94 16.98 10.41 3.62
N GLN A 95 16.49 11.64 3.79
CA GLN A 95 17.26 12.84 3.46
C GLN A 95 18.37 13.13 4.48
N GLY A 96 18.17 12.75 5.75
CA GLY A 96 19.19 12.87 6.80
C GLY A 96 20.23 11.75 6.80
N GLU A 97 19.93 10.61 6.17
CA GLU A 97 20.85 9.48 5.99
C GLU A 97 21.80 9.64 4.78
N ARG A 98 21.60 10.67 3.95
CA ARG A 98 22.44 11.01 2.80
C ARG A 98 23.46 12.08 3.16
#